data_AF-A0A959X2C5-F1
#
_entry.id   AF-A0A959X2C5-F1
#
_cell.length_a   1.000
_cell.length_b   1.000
_cell.length_c   1.000
_cell.angle_alpha   90.00
_cell.angle_beta   90.00
_cell.angle_gamma   90.00
#
_symmetry.space_group_name_H-M   'P 1'
#
loop_
_entity.id
_entity.type
_entity.pdbx_description
1 polymer ?
#
loop_
_entity_poly.entity_id
_entity_poly.type
_entity_poly.pdbx_seq_one_letter_code
_entity_poly.pdbx_strand_id
1 'polypeptide(L)'
;MATDVVAPARATTWQQVKALAASPMAPFYFIAASVAVLTGLGLLMVLSASSVIALDRGVGPFYYLGKQAGALAVGLVGAVALAVLPPEALRRMGWLAWVVAVLLLGLVLTPLGTDVGGNQNWLRLG
;
A
#
# COMPACT_ATOMS: atom_id res chain seq x y z
N MET A 1 -40.89 -46.02 -17.94
CA MET A 1 -39.63 -45.85 -17.19
C MET A 1 -38.84 -44.73 -17.86
N ALA A 2 -39.20 -43.48 -17.58
CA ALA A 2 -38.49 -42.29 -18.06
C ALA A 2 -37.63 -41.80 -16.90
N THR A 3 -36.32 -41.78 -17.09
CA THR A 3 -35.38 -41.21 -16.13
C THR A 3 -35.34 -39.70 -16.33
N ASP A 4 -36.05 -38.96 -15.50
CA ASP A 4 -35.92 -37.50 -15.43
C ASP A 4 -34.55 -37.16 -14.86
N VAL A 5 -33.58 -36.96 -15.75
CA VAL A 5 -32.30 -36.33 -15.42
C VAL A 5 -32.59 -34.89 -15.04
N VAL A 6 -32.69 -34.63 -13.73
CA VAL A 6 -32.77 -33.28 -13.16
C VAL A 6 -31.51 -32.53 -13.56
N ALA A 7 -31.63 -31.62 -14.53
CA ALA A 7 -30.54 -30.74 -14.93
C ALA A 7 -30.07 -29.92 -13.71
N PRO A 8 -28.75 -29.81 -13.46
CA PRO A 8 -28.26 -29.09 -12.29
C PRO A 8 -28.73 -27.63 -12.38
N ALA A 9 -29.40 -27.17 -11.32
CA ALA A 9 -29.83 -25.78 -11.19
C ALA A 9 -28.63 -24.87 -11.46
N ARG A 10 -28.73 -24.01 -12.48
CA ARG A 10 -27.67 -23.04 -12.83
C ARG A 10 -27.44 -22.15 -11.61
N ALA A 11 -26.35 -22.40 -10.88
CA ALA A 11 -25.94 -21.59 -9.75
C ALA A 11 -25.93 -20.13 -10.20
N THR A 12 -26.77 -19.31 -9.57
CA THR A 12 -26.93 -17.92 -9.96
C THR A 12 -25.59 -17.22 -9.70
N THR A 13 -25.16 -16.32 -10.58
CA THR A 13 -23.88 -15.56 -10.43
C THR A 13 -23.73 -14.97 -9.03
N TRP A 14 -24.84 -14.55 -8.43
CA TRP A 14 -24.94 -14.05 -7.06
C TRP A 14 -24.65 -15.09 -5.96
N GLN A 15 -25.01 -16.36 -6.17
CA GLN A 15 -24.69 -17.46 -5.26
C GLN A 15 -23.21 -17.81 -5.34
N GLN A 16 -22.60 -17.74 -6.54
CA GLN A 16 -21.17 -17.94 -6.73
C GLN A 16 -20.34 -16.83 -6.07
N VAL A 17 -20.77 -15.56 -6.21
CA VAL A 17 -20.14 -14.42 -5.50
C VAL A 17 -20.25 -14.57 -3.99
N LYS A 18 -21.42 -14.98 -3.46
CA LYS A 18 -21.60 -15.25 -2.03
C LYS A 18 -20.73 -16.41 -1.54
N ALA A 19 -20.57 -17.46 -2.34
CA ALA A 19 -19.70 -18.59 -1.99
C ALA A 19 -18.21 -18.23 -2.00
N LEU A 20 -17.76 -17.41 -2.97
CA LEU A 20 -16.41 -16.85 -3.02
C LEU A 20 -16.14 -15.91 -1.83
N ALA A 21 -17.11 -15.06 -1.49
CA ALA A 21 -17.05 -14.16 -0.34
C ALA A 21 -17.13 -14.88 1.01
N ALA A 22 -17.75 -16.05 1.07
CA ALA A 22 -17.84 -16.89 2.28
C ALA A 22 -16.60 -17.78 2.49
N SER A 23 -15.59 -17.72 1.61
CA SER A 23 -14.35 -18.48 1.81
C SER A 23 -13.54 -17.89 2.99
N PRO A 24 -12.88 -18.72 3.83
CA PRO A 24 -12.17 -18.26 5.03
C PRO A 24 -11.09 -17.21 4.76
N MET A 25 -10.53 -17.18 3.54
CA MET A 25 -9.50 -16.26 3.10
C MET A 25 -10.03 -15.09 2.27
N ALA A 26 -11.34 -15.03 1.97
CA ALA A 26 -11.93 -13.97 1.17
C ALA A 26 -11.60 -12.56 1.70
N PRO A 27 -11.72 -12.28 3.02
CA PRO A 27 -11.45 -10.94 3.55
C PRO A 27 -10.01 -10.47 3.29
N PHE A 28 -9.04 -11.38 3.40
CA PHE A 28 -7.65 -11.09 3.10
C PHE A 28 -7.45 -10.71 1.63
N TYR A 29 -8.03 -11.48 0.71
CA TYR A 29 -7.94 -11.20 -0.72
C TYR A 29 -8.64 -9.90 -1.11
N PHE A 30 -9.78 -9.57 -0.48
CA PHE A 30 -10.45 -8.29 -0.71
C PHE A 30 -9.56 -7.11 -0.27
N ILE A 31 -8.96 -7.16 0.92
CA ILE A 31 -8.06 -6.11 1.39
C ILE A 31 -6.86 -5.97 0.46
N ALA A 32 -6.21 -7.09 0.12
CA ALA A 32 -5.05 -7.08 -0.78
C ALA A 32 -5.40 -6.52 -2.17
N ALA A 33 -6.54 -6.91 -2.73
CA ALA A 33 -7.03 -6.40 -4.01
C ALA A 33 -7.33 -4.90 -3.94
N SER A 34 -8.00 -4.43 -2.88
CA SER A 34 -8.27 -3.00 -2.68
C SER A 34 -6.99 -2.19 -2.58
N VAL A 35 -6.01 -2.65 -1.80
CA VAL A 35 -4.69 -2.00 -1.69
C VAL A 35 -4.00 -1.93 -3.04
N ALA A 36 -4.00 -3.02 -3.81
CA ALA A 36 -3.39 -3.07 -5.14
C ALA A 36 -4.05 -2.08 -6.11
N VAL A 37 -5.38 -2.03 -6.15
CA VAL A 37 -6.14 -1.11 -7.00
C VAL A 37 -5.86 0.35 -6.61
N LEU A 38 -5.97 0.69 -5.32
CA LEU A 38 -5.73 2.06 -4.85
C LEU A 38 -4.30 2.51 -5.13
N THR A 39 -3.33 1.63 -4.94
CA THR A 39 -1.92 1.93 -5.21
C THR A 39 -1.66 2.12 -6.71
N GLY A 40 -2.22 1.25 -7.55
CA GLY A 40 -2.11 1.36 -9.00
C GLY A 40 -2.75 2.65 -9.54
N LEU A 41 -3.94 3.01 -9.03
CA LEU A 41 -4.58 4.28 -9.35
C LEU A 41 -3.74 5.48 -8.88
N GLY A 42 -3.12 5.38 -7.71
CA GLY A 42 -2.20 6.40 -7.19
C GLY A 42 -0.97 6.62 -8.08
N LEU A 43 -0.39 5.55 -8.63
CA LEU A 43 0.71 5.64 -9.60
C LEU A 43 0.25 6.29 -10.91
N LEU A 44 -0.93 5.92 -11.41
CA LEU A 44 -1.52 6.51 -12.62
C LEU A 44 -1.76 8.02 -12.43
N MET A 45 -2.27 8.43 -11.26
CA MET A 45 -2.51 9.83 -10.92
C MET A 45 -1.23 10.66 -10.93
N VAL A 46 -0.15 10.15 -10.34
CA VAL A 46 1.14 10.87 -10.37
C VAL A 46 1.68 10.98 -11.77
N LEU A 47 1.63 9.91 -12.57
CA LEU A 47 2.04 9.99 -13.98
C LEU A 47 1.24 11.06 -14.73
N SER A 48 -0.08 11.13 -14.52
CA SER A 48 -0.94 12.11 -15.16
C SER A 48 -0.59 13.56 -14.78
N ALA A 49 -0.58 13.88 -13.48
CA ALA A 49 -0.44 15.26 -13.01
C ALA A 49 1.00 15.79 -13.07
N SER A 50 2.00 14.91 -12.91
CA SER A 50 3.39 15.33 -12.77
C SER A 50 4.18 15.38 -14.09
N SER A 51 3.63 14.85 -15.19
CA SER A 51 4.30 14.85 -16.51
C SER A 51 4.54 16.27 -17.05
N VAL A 52 3.59 17.17 -16.88
CA VAL A 52 3.71 18.58 -17.28
C VAL A 52 4.70 19.32 -16.38
N ILE A 53 4.63 19.08 -15.07
CA ILE A 53 5.54 19.68 -14.08
C ILE A 53 6.98 19.19 -14.29
N ALA A 54 7.16 17.94 -14.70
CA ALA A 54 8.47 17.36 -14.99
C ALA A 54 9.14 18.08 -16.16
N LEU A 55 8.39 18.31 -17.25
CA LEU A 55 8.87 19.05 -18.42
C LEU A 55 9.21 20.51 -18.07
N ASP A 56 8.37 21.18 -17.29
CA ASP A 56 8.61 22.55 -16.82
C ASP A 56 9.87 22.68 -15.95
N ARG A 57 10.18 21.64 -15.17
CA ARG A 57 11.39 21.56 -14.35
C ARG A 57 12.62 21.00 -15.09
N GLY A 58 12.51 20.74 -16.40
CA GLY A 58 13.60 20.21 -17.22
C GLY A 58 14.01 18.77 -16.89
N VAL A 59 13.17 18.00 -16.18
CA VAL A 59 13.41 16.59 -15.87
C VAL A 59 12.61 15.68 -16.78
N GLY A 60 13.04 14.41 -16.92
CA GLY A 60 12.31 13.44 -17.75
C GLY A 60 10.86 13.24 -17.29
N PRO A 61 9.91 12.98 -18.21
CA PRO A 61 8.47 12.91 -17.91
C PRO A 61 8.09 11.82 -16.89
N PHE A 62 8.96 10.83 -16.68
CA PHE A 62 8.77 9.75 -15.72
C PHE A 62 9.51 9.96 -14.39
N TYR A 63 10.13 11.12 -14.15
CA TYR A 63 10.96 11.35 -12.96
C TYR A 63 10.16 11.14 -11.65
N TYR A 64 8.99 11.76 -11.54
CA TYR A 64 8.14 11.64 -10.34
C TYR A 64 7.49 10.26 -10.22
N LEU A 65 7.11 9.65 -11.34
CA LEU A 65 6.66 8.25 -11.36
C LEU A 65 7.76 7.32 -10.84
N GLY A 66 9.00 7.50 -11.28
CA GLY A 66 10.14 6.71 -10.83
C GLY A 66 10.36 6.82 -9.32
N LYS A 67 10.27 8.03 -8.75
CA LYS A 67 10.35 8.22 -7.28
C LYS A 67 9.22 7.51 -6.54
N GLN A 68 7.99 7.61 -7.04
CA GLN A 68 6.84 6.97 -6.39
C GLN A 68 6.88 5.44 -6.54
N ALA A 69 7.29 4.93 -7.70
CA ALA A 69 7.49 3.51 -7.93
C ALA A 69 8.63 2.95 -7.06
N GLY A 70 9.72 3.69 -6.88
CA GLY A 70 10.79 3.34 -5.95
C GLY A 70 10.31 3.28 -4.50
N ALA A 71 9.52 4.27 -4.06
CA ALA A 71 8.91 4.25 -2.73
C ALA A 71 7.95 3.06 -2.55
N LEU A 72 7.15 2.74 -3.58
CA LEU A 72 6.29 1.57 -3.58
C LEU A 72 7.10 0.27 -3.46
N ALA A 73 8.20 0.13 -4.21
CA ALA A 73 9.06 -1.05 -4.14
C ALA A 73 9.63 -1.25 -2.73
N VAL A 74 10.13 -0.18 -2.09
CA VAL A 74 10.61 -0.23 -0.70
C VAL A 74 9.48 -0.63 0.25
N GLY A 75 8.29 -0.06 0.08
CA GLY A 75 7.11 -0.41 0.88
C GLY A 75 6.70 -1.87 0.73
N LEU A 76 6.71 -2.42 -0.49
CA LEU A 76 6.38 -3.83 -0.75
C LEU A 76 7.40 -4.78 -0.13
N VAL A 77 8.70 -4.48 -0.25
CA VAL A 77 9.76 -5.25 0.41
C VAL A 77 9.56 -5.24 1.93
N GLY A 78 9.26 -4.07 2.50
CA GLY A 78 8.95 -3.95 3.93
C GLY A 78 7.72 -4.75 4.33
N ALA A 79 6.64 -4.70 3.54
CA ALA A 79 5.42 -5.45 3.80
C ALA A 79 5.64 -6.96 3.79
N VAL A 80 6.38 -7.49 2.80
CA VAL A 80 6.71 -8.91 2.73
C VAL A 80 7.62 -9.32 3.89
N ALA A 81 8.64 -8.51 4.20
CA ALA A 81 9.54 -8.78 5.31
C ALA A 81 8.77 -8.87 6.65
N LEU A 82 7.83 -7.95 6.89
CA LEU A 82 6.99 -7.97 8.10
C LEU A 82 5.99 -9.11 8.11
N ALA A 83 5.45 -9.52 6.96
CA ALA A 83 4.47 -10.59 6.85
C ALA A 83 5.05 -11.97 7.19
N VAL A 84 6.36 -12.17 7.03
CA VAL A 84 7.05 -13.43 7.34
C VAL A 84 7.46 -13.53 8.81
N LEU A 85 7.48 -12.42 9.55
CA LEU A 85 7.90 -12.42 10.96
C LEU A 85 6.85 -13.05 11.88
N PRO A 86 7.27 -13.77 12.93
CA PRO A 86 6.35 -14.30 13.92
C PRO A 86 5.71 -13.15 14.75
N PRO A 87 4.45 -13.31 15.22
CA PRO A 87 3.74 -12.26 15.95
C PRO A 87 4.48 -11.74 17.20
N GLU A 88 5.24 -12.60 17.87
CA GLU A 88 6.02 -12.24 19.07
C GLU A 88 7.17 -11.29 18.71
N ALA A 89 7.86 -11.53 17.60
CA ALA A 89 8.90 -10.65 17.10
C ALA A 89 8.32 -9.29 16.70
N LEU A 90 7.16 -9.29 16.05
CA LEU A 90 6.47 -8.06 15.67
C LEU A 90 6.06 -7.23 16.89
N ARG A 91 5.57 -7.87 17.97
CA ARG A 91 5.29 -7.19 19.25
C ARG A 91 6.53 -6.54 19.85
N ARG A 92 7.67 -7.23 19.85
CA ARG A 92 8.93 -6.69 20.38
C ARG A 92 9.43 -5.52 19.52
N MET A 93 9.35 -5.65 18.19
CA MET A 93 9.64 -4.57 17.26
C MET A 93 8.71 -3.37 17.45
N GLY A 94 7.45 -3.58 17.84
CA GLY A 94 6.51 -2.50 18.15
C GLY A 94 7.03 -1.58 19.26
N TRP A 95 7.57 -2.13 20.35
CA TRP A 95 8.19 -1.33 21.41
C TRP A 95 9.43 -0.58 20.91
N LEU A 96 10.29 -1.24 20.14
CA LEU A 96 11.46 -0.60 19.54
C LEU A 96 11.05 0.54 18.59
N ALA A 97 10.06 0.32 17.73
CA ALA A 97 9.52 1.29 16.79
C ALA A 97 8.91 2.49 17.53
N TRP A 98 8.26 2.28 18.68
CA TRP A 98 7.75 3.36 19.52
C TRP A 98 8.88 4.24 20.07
N VAL A 99 9.93 3.64 20.64
CA VAL A 99 11.09 4.39 21.14
C VAL A 99 11.74 5.17 19.99
N VAL A 100 11.93 4.52 18.84
CA VAL A 100 12.49 5.15 17.64
C VAL A 100 11.61 6.34 17.19
N ALA A 101 10.29 6.20 17.16
CA ALA A 101 9.38 7.28 16.79
C ALA A 101 9.47 8.49 17.72
N VAL A 102 9.55 8.28 19.05
CA VAL A 102 9.74 9.36 20.03
C VAL A 102 11.07 10.07 19.81
N LEU A 103 12.15 9.32 19.54
CA LEU A 103 13.46 9.90 19.23
C LEU A 103 13.44 10.70 17.92
N LEU A 104 12.80 10.20 16.86
CA LEU A 104 12.64 10.94 15.60
C LEU A 104 11.84 12.23 15.82
N LEU A 105 10.79 12.19 16.65
CA LEU A 105 10.00 13.38 16.97
C LEU A 105 10.84 14.43 17.71
N GLY A 106 11.69 14.01 18.65
CA GLY A 106 12.66 14.90 19.29
C GLY A 106 13.70 15.43 18.30
N LEU A 107 14.15 14.61 17.35
CA LEU A 107 15.15 14.98 16.34
C LEU A 107 14.63 16.05 15.38
N VAL A 108 13.33 16.13 15.12
CA VAL A 108 12.71 17.18 14.29
C VAL A 108 12.92 18.58 14.87
N LEU A 109 13.12 18.71 16.19
CA LEU A 109 13.40 19.99 16.83
C LEU A 109 14.87 20.45 16.71
N THR A 110 15.73 19.58 16.19
CA THR A 110 17.16 19.84 15.96
C THR A 110 17.35 20.47 14.56
N PRO A 111 18.55 20.96 14.17
CA PRO A 111 18.73 21.56 12.83
C PRO A 111 18.55 20.58 11.66
N LEU A 112 18.33 19.28 11.92
CA LEU A 112 17.92 18.30 10.91
C LEU A 112 16.44 18.43 10.53
N GLY A 113 15.63 19.08 11.37
CA GLY A 113 14.25 19.41 11.06
C GLY A 113 14.16 20.52 10.01
N THR A 114 13.28 20.34 9.04
CA THR A 114 13.00 21.34 8.01
C THR A 114 11.58 21.86 8.14
N ASP A 115 11.43 23.17 8.06
CA ASP A 115 10.13 23.84 7.96
C ASP A 115 9.60 23.71 6.54
N VAL A 116 8.40 23.13 6.41
CA VAL A 116 7.66 23.10 5.15
C VAL A 116 6.25 23.60 5.41
N GLY A 117 5.92 24.77 4.86
CA GLY A 117 4.59 25.37 5.00
C GLY A 117 4.29 25.93 6.39
N GLY A 118 5.29 26.36 7.15
CA GLY A 118 5.15 26.91 8.50
C GLY A 118 5.06 25.85 9.60
N ASN A 119 5.41 24.59 9.28
CA ASN A 119 5.41 23.48 10.23
C ASN A 119 6.71 22.67 10.10
N GLN A 120 7.37 22.40 11.23
CA GLN A 120 8.54 21.54 11.30
C GLN A 120 8.11 20.10 11.62
N ASN A 121 7.87 19.31 10.59
CA ASN A 121 7.52 17.88 10.70
C ASN A 121 8.26 16.99 9.70
N TRP A 122 9.28 17.53 9.02
CA TRP A 122 10.10 16.79 8.07
C TRP A 122 11.54 16.74 8.56
N LEU A 123 12.15 15.56 8.43
CA LEU A 123 13.60 15.38 8.60
C LEU A 123 14.23 15.33 7.22
N ARG A 124 15.10 16.29 6.91
CA ARG A 124 15.84 16.27 5.64
C ARG A 124 17.20 15.63 5.85
N LEU A 125 17.31 14.40 5.36
CA LEU A 125 18.54 13.62 5.36
C LEU A 125 19.10 13.64 3.92
N GLY A 126 19.73 14.76 3.53
CA GLY A 126 20.23 15.01 2.16
C GLY A 126 19.15 15.50 1.20
#